data_AF-A0A7C5G4Z9-F1
#
_entry.id   AF-A0A7C5G4Z9-F1
#
_cell.length_a   1.000
_cell.length_b   1.000
_cell.length_c   1.000
_cell.angle_alpha   90.00
_cell.angle_beta   90.00
_cell.angle_gamma   90.00
#
_symmetry.space_group_name_H-M   'P 1'
#
loop_
_entity.id
_entity.type
_entity.pdbx_description
1 polymer ?
#
loop_
_entity_poly.entity_id
_entity_poly.type
_entity_poly.pdbx_seq_one_letter_code
_entity_poly.pdbx_strand_id
1 'polypeptide(L)'
;MTRRDFLKASIAASTAATVGIPVTKEAQAAPKDVEAGWQWDKGVCRFCGTGCGIMIATKDGRVVATKGDPDAPVNRGLNCIKGYFNGKILYGKDRLTKPLLRVNAKGEFDKKGHFVPVSWERAFDEMAKQFRRAYREKGPTGVAIFGSGQYTIPEGYTSAKLMKAGFRSNNIDPNARHCMASAVAAFIQTFGIDEPAGNYDDIEYTDTVVVWGANMAEMHPILWARVSDRRLSNDNVRIVNLSTFRNRCSDIADLEIIFKPNTDLAIQNYIAREIVKRDAVNWDFVKKHCVFATGPYDIGYGMRATDKYAFPKEKDTQAKQLRVKLDKYEAIAQRRKPGEIVEQKNAKSAGKHWLITFEDFKKAVEPYTLDFVAELAKGDPDESLEDFKKKLKQLADLYIDPKRKVCSYWTMGFNQHQRGTWVNEQCYMNHLLLGKQCQPGN
;
A
#
# COMPACT_ATOMS: atom_id res chain seq x y z
N MET A 1 -42.12 3.28 -5.18
CA MET A 1 -40.71 2.95 -5.49
C MET A 1 -40.05 2.45 -4.22
N THR A 2 -39.38 1.29 -4.22
CA THR A 2 -38.71 0.78 -3.01
C THR A 2 -37.35 1.46 -2.81
N ARG A 3 -36.77 1.43 -1.60
CA ARG A 3 -35.38 1.89 -1.33
C ARG A 3 -34.36 1.28 -2.30
N ARG A 4 -34.61 0.04 -2.75
CA ARG A 4 -33.75 -0.68 -3.70
C ARG A 4 -33.82 -0.07 -5.10
N ASP A 5 -35.00 0.34 -5.53
CA ASP A 5 -35.22 0.97 -6.83
C ASP A 5 -34.58 2.37 -6.86
N PHE A 6 -34.67 3.12 -5.75
CA PHE A 6 -33.99 4.41 -5.58
C PHE A 6 -32.46 4.30 -5.69
N LEU A 7 -31.86 3.31 -5.00
CA LEU A 7 -30.41 3.11 -5.07
C LEU A 7 -29.96 2.77 -6.50
N LYS A 8 -30.73 1.94 -7.23
CA LYS A 8 -30.44 1.64 -8.63
C LYS A 8 -30.52 2.89 -9.51
N ALA A 9 -31.57 3.69 -9.35
CA ALA A 9 -31.75 4.93 -10.11
C ALA A 9 -30.65 5.96 -9.80
N SER A 10 -30.29 6.12 -8.53
CA SER A 10 -29.21 7.04 -8.11
C SER A 10 -27.84 6.62 -8.67
N ILE A 11 -27.54 5.32 -8.66
CA ILE A 11 -26.30 4.78 -9.26
C ILE A 11 -26.26 5.03 -10.77
N ALA A 12 -27.38 4.80 -11.46
CA ALA A 12 -27.48 5.04 -12.89
C ALA A 12 -27.30 6.53 -13.23
N ALA A 13 -27.96 7.42 -12.48
CA ALA A 13 -27.87 8.87 -12.67
C ALA A 13 -26.46 9.41 -12.38
N SER A 14 -25.81 8.98 -11.28
CA SER A 14 -24.44 9.41 -10.97
C SER A 14 -23.44 8.92 -12.01
N THR A 15 -23.60 7.68 -12.49
CA THR A 15 -22.74 7.12 -13.55
C THR A 15 -22.91 7.92 -14.84
N ALA A 16 -24.14 8.14 -15.30
CA ALA A 16 -24.44 8.88 -16.52
C ALA A 16 -23.90 10.32 -16.49
N ALA A 17 -24.09 11.04 -15.38
CA ALA A 17 -23.56 12.38 -15.20
C ALA A 17 -22.03 12.42 -15.26
N THR A 18 -21.35 11.39 -14.71
CA THR A 18 -19.88 11.33 -14.71
C THR A 18 -19.30 11.09 -16.11
N VAL A 19 -20.00 10.33 -16.95
CA VAL A 19 -19.57 10.05 -18.34
C VAL A 19 -20.15 11.02 -19.37
N GLY A 20 -20.71 12.17 -18.92
CA GLY A 20 -21.25 13.20 -19.80
C GLY A 20 -22.53 12.81 -20.56
N ILE A 21 -23.21 11.74 -20.15
CA ILE A 21 -24.50 11.33 -20.72
C ILE A 21 -25.61 12.16 -20.05
N PRO A 22 -26.46 12.87 -20.82
CA PRO A 22 -27.59 13.60 -20.27
C PRO A 22 -28.49 12.67 -19.46
N VAL A 23 -28.64 12.96 -18.17
CA VAL A 23 -29.56 12.23 -17.30
C VAL A 23 -30.98 12.63 -17.70
N THR A 24 -31.84 11.68 -18.06
CA THR A 24 -33.24 11.97 -18.39
C THR A 24 -33.96 12.61 -17.19
N LYS A 25 -34.96 13.47 -17.44
CA LYS A 25 -35.74 14.12 -16.38
C LYS A 25 -36.37 13.09 -15.42
N GLU A 26 -36.72 11.89 -15.90
CA GLU A 26 -37.21 10.80 -15.03
C GLU A 26 -36.13 10.24 -14.07
N ALA A 27 -34.84 10.26 -14.44
CA ALA A 27 -33.74 9.79 -13.58
C ALA A 27 -33.28 10.85 -12.56
N GLN A 28 -33.51 12.15 -12.84
CA GLN A 28 -33.36 13.23 -11.84
C GLN A 28 -34.54 13.29 -10.87
N ALA A 29 -35.70 12.79 -11.27
CA ALA A 29 -36.90 12.70 -10.45
C ALA A 29 -36.95 11.39 -9.64
N ALA A 30 -35.99 11.17 -8.75
CA ALA A 30 -36.33 10.38 -7.57
C ALA A 30 -37.44 11.15 -6.82
N PRO A 31 -38.59 10.56 -6.49
CA PRO A 31 -39.69 11.33 -5.91
C PRO A 31 -39.22 11.94 -4.60
N LYS A 32 -39.29 13.29 -4.50
CA LYS A 32 -38.98 14.08 -3.29
C LYS A 32 -39.66 13.52 -2.03
N ASP A 33 -40.75 12.76 -2.20
CA ASP A 33 -41.49 12.08 -1.13
C ASP A 33 -40.69 10.97 -0.41
N VAL A 34 -39.78 10.27 -1.10
CA VAL A 34 -38.98 9.18 -0.50
C VAL A 34 -37.90 9.73 0.43
N GLU A 35 -37.35 10.90 0.09
CA GLU A 35 -36.35 11.61 0.88
C GLU A 35 -36.97 12.54 1.94
N ALA A 36 -38.30 12.53 2.10
CA ALA A 36 -38.97 13.38 3.07
C ALA A 36 -38.45 13.13 4.50
N GLY A 37 -37.91 14.19 5.11
CA GLY A 37 -37.30 14.18 6.44
C GLY A 37 -35.89 13.58 6.48
N TRP A 38 -35.22 13.40 5.34
CA TRP A 38 -33.83 12.98 5.30
C TRP A 38 -32.91 14.20 5.45
N GLN A 39 -31.84 14.06 6.22
CA GLN A 39 -30.74 15.02 6.27
C GLN A 39 -29.53 14.40 5.55
N TRP A 40 -28.99 15.10 4.56
CA TRP A 40 -27.80 14.68 3.82
C TRP A 40 -26.57 15.45 4.30
N ASP A 41 -25.56 14.72 4.76
CA ASP A 41 -24.28 15.29 5.19
C ASP A 41 -23.11 14.66 4.42
N LYS A 42 -22.00 15.40 4.32
CA LYS A 42 -20.76 14.91 3.72
C LYS A 42 -20.02 13.98 4.67
N GLY A 43 -19.34 12.99 4.11
CA GLY A 43 -18.44 12.11 4.82
C GLY A 43 -17.39 11.51 3.89
N VAL A 44 -16.50 10.71 4.45
CA VAL A 44 -15.49 9.97 3.68
C VAL A 44 -15.81 8.47 3.73
N CYS A 45 -15.60 7.79 2.61
CA CYS A 45 -15.77 6.34 2.53
C CYS A 45 -14.97 5.62 3.62
N ARG A 46 -15.59 4.64 4.30
CA ARG A 46 -15.00 3.99 5.49
C ARG A 46 -13.97 2.91 5.16
N PHE A 47 -13.64 2.70 3.89
CA PHE A 47 -12.87 1.55 3.41
C PHE A 47 -11.42 1.90 3.04
N CYS A 48 -11.07 1.91 1.75
CA CYS A 48 -9.69 2.02 1.27
C CYS A 48 -9.13 3.44 1.32
N GLY A 49 -7.81 3.56 1.18
CA GLY A 49 -7.06 4.82 1.19
C GLY A 49 -7.34 5.77 0.02
N THR A 50 -8.12 5.39 -1.00
CA THR A 50 -8.56 6.33 -2.05
C THR A 50 -9.30 7.55 -1.48
N GLY A 51 -10.05 7.39 -0.38
CA GLY A 51 -10.69 8.54 0.26
C GLY A 51 -11.87 9.14 -0.51
N CYS A 52 -12.68 8.31 -1.19
CA CYS A 52 -13.87 8.81 -1.89
C CYS A 52 -14.78 9.62 -0.96
N GLY A 53 -15.21 10.81 -1.40
CA GLY A 53 -16.24 11.58 -0.74
C GLY A 53 -17.61 10.95 -0.97
N ILE A 54 -18.41 10.89 0.10
CA ILE A 54 -19.75 10.32 0.08
C ILE A 54 -20.76 11.26 0.74
N MET A 55 -22.00 11.18 0.29
CA MET A 55 -23.15 11.78 0.96
C MET A 55 -23.85 10.71 1.79
N ILE A 56 -24.19 11.03 3.04
CA ILE A 56 -24.85 10.14 3.99
C ILE A 56 -26.21 10.74 4.33
N ALA A 57 -27.29 10.01 4.03
CA ALA A 57 -28.63 10.40 4.44
C ALA A 57 -28.96 9.80 5.81
N THR A 58 -29.41 10.64 6.73
CA THR A 58 -29.93 10.23 8.02
C THR A 58 -31.41 10.56 8.17
N LYS A 59 -32.15 9.70 8.86
CA LYS A 59 -33.54 9.90 9.27
C LYS A 59 -33.78 9.13 10.56
N ASP A 60 -34.46 9.73 11.53
CA ASP A 60 -34.81 9.11 12.83
C ASP A 60 -33.59 8.46 13.52
N GLY A 61 -32.44 9.16 13.52
CA GLY A 61 -31.19 8.70 14.13
C GLY A 61 -30.50 7.53 13.40
N ARG A 62 -30.87 7.23 12.15
CA ARG A 62 -30.32 6.12 11.37
C ARG A 62 -29.85 6.55 9.99
N VAL A 63 -28.78 5.92 9.50
CA VAL A 63 -28.34 6.02 8.11
C VAL A 63 -29.30 5.24 7.22
N VAL A 64 -29.98 5.95 6.33
CA VAL A 64 -30.99 5.39 5.41
C VAL A 64 -30.49 5.28 3.97
N ALA A 65 -29.50 6.08 3.57
CA ALA A 65 -28.86 5.97 2.27
C ALA A 65 -27.42 6.50 2.26
N THR A 66 -26.63 6.04 1.29
CA THR A 66 -25.31 6.58 0.98
C THR A 66 -25.15 6.64 -0.54
N LYS A 67 -24.56 7.72 -1.05
CA LYS A 67 -24.19 7.88 -2.47
C LYS A 67 -22.80 8.55 -2.57
N GLY A 68 -22.18 8.51 -3.74
CA GLY A 68 -20.96 9.30 -3.96
C GLY A 68 -21.29 10.80 -3.92
N ASP A 69 -20.39 11.60 -3.36
CA ASP A 69 -20.49 13.06 -3.42
C ASP A 69 -20.05 13.54 -4.82
N PRO A 70 -20.94 14.14 -5.62
CA PRO A 70 -20.61 14.67 -6.95
C PRO A 70 -19.52 15.76 -6.89
N ASP A 71 -19.46 16.51 -5.80
CA ASP A 71 -18.53 17.63 -5.63
C ASP A 71 -17.16 17.18 -5.09
N ALA A 72 -17.03 15.91 -4.68
CA ALA A 72 -15.77 15.41 -4.15
C ALA A 72 -14.76 15.18 -5.28
N PRO A 73 -13.59 15.86 -5.26
CA PRO A 73 -12.65 15.85 -6.39
C PRO A 73 -12.03 14.48 -6.66
N VAL A 74 -11.95 13.64 -5.63
CA VAL A 74 -11.38 12.28 -5.71
C VAL A 74 -12.18 11.39 -6.67
N ASN A 75 -13.50 11.39 -6.53
CA ASN A 75 -14.38 10.38 -7.12
C ASN A 75 -15.51 10.95 -7.98
N ARG A 76 -15.77 12.25 -7.94
CA ARG A 76 -16.75 12.96 -8.79
C ARG A 76 -18.12 12.24 -8.83
N GLY A 77 -18.59 11.79 -7.66
CA GLY A 77 -19.87 11.07 -7.52
C GLY A 77 -19.80 9.55 -7.70
N LEU A 78 -18.69 8.98 -8.20
CA LEU A 78 -18.55 7.53 -8.34
C LEU A 78 -18.25 6.83 -7.01
N ASN A 79 -18.66 5.56 -6.91
CA ASN A 79 -18.29 4.67 -5.82
C ASN A 79 -18.02 3.27 -6.36
N CYS A 80 -17.20 2.50 -5.63
CA CYS A 80 -17.11 1.07 -5.85
C CYS A 80 -18.23 0.34 -5.08
N ILE A 81 -18.35 -0.97 -5.26
CA ILE A 81 -19.37 -1.79 -4.60
C ILE A 81 -19.35 -1.63 -3.06
N LYS A 82 -18.17 -1.52 -2.46
CA LYS A 82 -18.01 -1.31 -1.01
C LYS A 82 -18.61 0.05 -0.59
N GLY A 83 -18.32 1.10 -1.36
CA GLY A 83 -18.83 2.45 -1.12
C GLY A 83 -20.36 2.54 -1.20
N TYR A 84 -20.97 1.89 -2.19
CA TYR A 84 -22.45 1.85 -2.32
C TYR A 84 -23.16 1.16 -1.15
N PHE A 85 -22.48 0.23 -0.46
CA PHE A 85 -23.03 -0.46 0.71
C PHE A 85 -22.51 0.09 2.05
N ASN A 86 -21.81 1.22 2.05
CA ASN A 86 -21.21 1.80 3.27
C ASN A 86 -22.26 2.02 4.37
N GLY A 87 -23.45 2.56 4.04
CA GLY A 87 -24.51 2.78 5.02
C GLY A 87 -25.05 1.53 5.73
N LYS A 88 -24.72 0.31 5.26
CA LYS A 88 -25.17 -0.95 5.87
C LYS A 88 -24.22 -1.52 6.93
N ILE A 89 -22.95 -1.12 6.93
CA ILE A 89 -21.93 -1.71 7.81
C ILE A 89 -22.22 -1.48 9.29
N LEU A 90 -23.11 -0.53 9.59
CA LEU A 90 -23.52 -0.19 10.94
C LEU A 90 -24.60 -1.12 11.52
N TYR A 91 -25.17 -2.05 10.75
CA TYR A 91 -26.41 -2.73 11.14
C TYR A 91 -26.31 -4.26 11.12
N GLY A 92 -25.10 -4.80 11.32
CA GLY A 92 -24.93 -6.22 11.61
C GLY A 92 -25.76 -6.64 12.83
N LYS A 93 -26.44 -7.80 12.75
CA LYS A 93 -27.35 -8.29 13.81
C LYS A 93 -26.64 -8.56 15.13
N ASP A 94 -25.34 -8.80 15.07
CA ASP A 94 -24.43 -9.17 16.14
C ASP A 94 -23.54 -8.01 16.61
N ARG A 95 -23.90 -6.76 16.29
CA ARG A 95 -23.19 -5.58 16.79
C ARG A 95 -23.09 -5.63 18.31
N LEU A 96 -21.87 -5.51 18.83
CA LEU A 96 -21.62 -5.46 20.27
C LEU A 96 -22.34 -4.25 20.89
N THR A 97 -23.19 -4.51 21.88
CA THR A 97 -23.99 -3.47 22.58
C THR A 97 -23.61 -3.30 24.05
N LYS A 98 -22.86 -4.24 24.63
CA LYS A 98 -22.39 -4.20 26.02
C LYS A 98 -20.93 -4.69 26.08
N PRO A 99 -20.13 -4.20 27.03
CA PRO A 99 -18.85 -4.82 27.37
C PRO A 99 -19.02 -6.29 27.71
N LEU A 100 -18.08 -7.12 27.26
CA LEU A 100 -18.05 -8.55 27.54
C LEU A 100 -16.79 -8.90 28.33
N LEU A 101 -16.96 -9.47 29.52
CA LEU A 101 -15.86 -9.89 30.39
C LEU A 101 -15.86 -11.41 30.55
N ARG A 102 -14.69 -12.04 30.53
CA ARG A 102 -14.57 -13.47 30.87
C ARG A 102 -14.63 -13.66 32.38
N VAL A 103 -15.58 -14.47 32.85
CA VAL A 103 -15.76 -14.72 34.29
C VAL A 103 -15.85 -16.20 34.63
N ASN A 104 -15.49 -16.53 35.88
CA ASN A 104 -15.76 -17.83 36.49
C ASN A 104 -17.20 -17.92 37.03
N ALA A 105 -17.55 -19.05 37.66
CA ALA A 105 -18.87 -19.29 38.25
C ALA A 105 -19.27 -18.29 39.37
N LYS A 106 -18.30 -17.58 39.97
CA LYS A 106 -18.52 -16.57 41.01
C LYS A 106 -18.66 -15.14 40.44
N GLY A 107 -18.56 -14.97 39.12
CA GLY A 107 -18.60 -13.65 38.47
C GLY A 107 -17.29 -12.87 38.54
N GLU A 108 -16.19 -13.52 38.94
CA GLU A 108 -14.86 -12.92 38.99
C GLU A 108 -14.13 -13.10 37.66
N PHE A 109 -13.24 -12.16 37.31
CA PHE A 109 -12.43 -12.29 36.10
C PHE A 109 -11.62 -13.60 36.07
N ASP A 110 -11.77 -14.36 34.99
CA ASP A 110 -10.99 -15.59 34.75
C ASP A 110 -10.64 -15.68 33.25
N LYS A 111 -9.35 -15.90 32.95
CA LYS A 111 -8.86 -16.02 31.58
C LYS A 111 -9.48 -17.22 30.84
N LYS A 112 -9.84 -18.29 31.56
CA LYS A 112 -10.49 -19.49 31.03
C LYS A 112 -12.02 -19.43 31.10
N GLY A 113 -12.58 -18.37 31.68
CA GLY A 113 -14.02 -18.16 31.79
C GLY A 113 -14.71 -17.85 30.46
N HIS A 114 -16.05 -17.86 30.51
CA HIS A 114 -16.91 -17.50 29.38
C HIS A 114 -17.25 -16.01 29.40
N PHE A 115 -17.51 -15.44 28.24
CA PHE A 115 -17.93 -14.04 28.13
C PHE A 115 -19.33 -13.84 28.69
N VAL A 116 -19.47 -12.88 29.60
CA VAL A 116 -20.76 -12.39 30.08
C VAL A 116 -20.84 -10.88 29.90
N PRO A 117 -22.04 -10.33 29.65
CA PRO A 117 -22.25 -8.88 29.62
C PRO A 117 -21.99 -8.25 31.00
N VAL A 118 -21.25 -7.14 31.04
CA VAL A 118 -21.00 -6.36 32.26
C VAL A 118 -21.24 -4.87 32.02
N SER A 119 -21.31 -4.07 33.09
CA SER A 119 -21.35 -2.61 32.98
C SER A 119 -20.01 -2.05 32.50
N TRP A 120 -20.01 -0.83 31.97
CA TRP A 120 -18.79 -0.12 31.61
C TRP A 120 -17.87 0.11 32.81
N GLU A 121 -18.43 0.47 33.96
CA GLU A 121 -17.68 0.63 35.22
C GLU A 121 -16.94 -0.65 35.59
N ARG A 122 -17.64 -1.80 35.59
CA ARG A 122 -17.02 -3.09 35.87
C ARG A 122 -15.91 -3.46 34.87
N ALA A 123 -16.11 -3.15 33.59
CA ALA A 123 -15.09 -3.38 32.57
C ALA A 123 -13.84 -2.53 32.83
N PHE A 124 -14.01 -1.24 33.13
CA PHE A 124 -12.90 -0.34 33.43
C PHE A 124 -12.19 -0.68 34.76
N ASP A 125 -12.91 -1.13 35.79
CA ASP A 125 -12.31 -1.57 37.04
C ASP A 125 -11.34 -2.74 36.83
N GLU A 126 -11.77 -3.75 36.07
CA GLU A 126 -10.91 -4.90 35.77
C GLU A 126 -9.74 -4.49 34.86
N MET A 127 -9.97 -3.64 33.86
CA MET A 127 -8.89 -3.08 33.02
C MET A 127 -7.85 -2.32 33.87
N ALA A 128 -8.29 -1.45 34.77
CA ALA A 128 -7.41 -0.67 35.64
C ALA A 128 -6.64 -1.56 36.61
N LYS A 129 -7.28 -2.59 37.18
CA LYS A 129 -6.63 -3.59 38.04
C LYS A 129 -5.52 -4.33 37.28
N GLN A 130 -5.81 -4.84 36.08
CA GLN A 130 -4.83 -5.58 35.27
C GLN A 130 -3.71 -4.67 34.76
N PHE A 131 -4.05 -3.45 34.34
CA PHE A 131 -3.07 -2.46 33.91
C PHE A 131 -2.09 -2.13 35.04
N ARG A 132 -2.60 -1.77 36.22
CA ARG A 132 -1.75 -1.46 37.40
C ARG A 132 -0.89 -2.65 37.82
N ARG A 133 -1.43 -3.88 37.74
CA ARG A 133 -0.65 -5.10 38.03
C ARG A 133 0.51 -5.24 37.06
N ALA A 134 0.24 -5.25 35.76
CA ALA A 134 1.28 -5.40 34.73
C ALA A 134 2.31 -4.26 34.78
N TYR A 135 1.85 -3.03 35.01
CA TYR A 135 2.71 -1.85 35.12
C TYR A 135 3.60 -1.89 36.36
N ARG A 136 3.10 -2.34 37.52
CA ARG A 136 3.94 -2.53 38.72
C ARG A 136 5.00 -3.62 38.51
N GLU A 137 4.63 -4.73 37.88
CA GLU A 137 5.53 -5.87 37.68
C GLU A 137 6.61 -5.61 36.61
N LYS A 138 6.27 -4.90 35.53
CA LYS A 138 7.12 -4.79 34.32
C LYS A 138 7.42 -3.35 33.91
N GLY A 139 6.90 -2.35 34.63
CA GLY A 139 7.02 -0.94 34.27
C GLY A 139 6.32 -0.62 32.94
N PRO A 140 6.76 0.46 32.25
CA PRO A 140 6.16 0.90 30.98
C PRO A 140 6.17 -0.14 29.86
N THR A 141 7.09 -1.10 29.88
CA THR A 141 7.19 -2.15 28.84
C THR A 141 6.17 -3.28 29.03
N GLY A 142 5.46 -3.31 30.16
CA GLY A 142 4.42 -4.29 30.48
C GLY A 142 3.05 -4.02 29.87
N VAL A 143 2.85 -2.85 29.28
CA VAL A 143 1.57 -2.40 28.73
C VAL A 143 1.72 -2.02 27.26
N ALA A 144 0.65 -2.14 26.48
CA ALA A 144 0.69 -1.87 25.04
C ALA A 144 -0.68 -1.47 24.48
N ILE A 145 -0.68 -0.73 23.37
CA ILE A 145 -1.84 -0.52 22.50
C ILE A 145 -1.49 -1.02 21.11
N PHE A 146 -2.35 -1.87 20.53
CA PHE A 146 -2.32 -2.17 19.10
C PHE A 146 -3.36 -1.30 18.40
N GLY A 147 -2.90 -0.24 17.74
CA GLY A 147 -3.74 0.80 17.15
C GLY A 147 -4.27 0.44 15.76
N SER A 148 -4.90 1.42 15.11
CA SER A 148 -5.44 1.24 13.77
C SER A 148 -5.27 2.48 12.91
N GLY A 149 -4.88 2.30 11.64
CA GLY A 149 -4.95 3.35 10.61
C GLY A 149 -6.39 3.72 10.21
N GLN A 150 -7.39 3.06 10.80
CA GLN A 150 -8.81 3.38 10.62
C GLN A 150 -9.39 4.18 11.80
N TYR A 151 -8.55 4.61 12.73
CA TYR A 151 -8.92 5.62 13.69
C TYR A 151 -9.16 6.96 12.99
N THR A 152 -9.98 7.78 13.61
CA THR A 152 -9.94 9.21 13.36
C THR A 152 -8.61 9.79 13.85
N ILE A 153 -8.21 10.93 13.30
CA ILE A 153 -6.98 11.61 13.72
C ILE A 153 -6.97 11.89 15.24
N PRO A 154 -8.06 12.43 15.85
CA PRO A 154 -8.09 12.67 17.30
C PRO A 154 -7.96 11.40 18.16
N GLU A 155 -8.54 10.27 17.73
CA GLU A 155 -8.40 8.98 18.45
C GLU A 155 -6.96 8.48 18.45
N GLY A 156 -6.30 8.53 17.29
CA GLY A 156 -4.88 8.16 17.16
C GLY A 156 -3.97 9.06 18.00
N TYR A 157 -4.18 10.37 17.92
CA TYR A 157 -3.43 11.36 18.71
C TYR A 157 -3.63 11.17 20.22
N THR A 158 -4.87 10.93 20.66
CA THR A 158 -5.20 10.66 22.07
C THR A 158 -4.52 9.38 22.55
N SER A 159 -4.58 8.31 21.76
CA SER A 159 -3.91 7.04 22.07
C SER A 159 -2.40 7.21 22.21
N ALA A 160 -1.78 8.00 21.32
CA ALA A 160 -0.37 8.31 21.36
C ALA A 160 0.01 9.14 22.61
N LYS A 161 -0.76 10.17 22.96
CA LYS A 161 -0.55 10.94 24.20
C LYS A 161 -0.69 10.08 25.44
N LEU A 162 -1.73 9.26 25.50
CA LEU A 162 -1.97 8.34 26.61
C LEU A 162 -0.78 7.41 26.82
N MET A 163 -0.29 6.76 25.76
CA MET A 163 0.82 5.82 25.85
C MET A 163 2.16 6.50 26.11
N LYS A 164 2.53 7.49 25.30
CA LYS A 164 3.87 8.09 25.29
C LYS A 164 4.08 9.09 26.43
N ALA A 165 3.09 9.94 26.69
CA ALA A 165 3.19 10.97 27.73
C ALA A 165 2.62 10.50 29.06
N GLY A 166 1.47 9.83 29.05
CA GLY A 166 0.82 9.32 30.26
C GLY A 166 1.55 8.11 30.85
N PHE A 167 1.50 6.98 30.14
CA PHE A 167 2.07 5.72 30.62
C PHE A 167 3.58 5.59 30.39
N ARG A 168 4.18 6.56 29.68
CA ARG A 168 5.62 6.62 29.36
C ARG A 168 6.12 5.36 28.66
N SER A 169 5.29 4.80 27.78
CA SER A 169 5.55 3.60 27.01
C SER A 169 5.51 3.88 25.52
N ASN A 170 6.45 3.30 24.78
CA ASN A 170 6.46 3.32 23.32
C ASN A 170 5.85 2.07 22.69
N ASN A 171 5.24 1.18 23.49
CA ASN A 171 4.56 -0.02 23.01
C ASN A 171 3.18 0.33 22.41
N ILE A 172 3.17 1.24 21.44
CA ILE A 172 2.01 1.59 20.63
C ILE A 172 2.41 1.44 19.17
N ASP A 173 1.75 0.54 18.46
CA ASP A 173 2.00 0.31 17.04
C ASP A 173 0.67 -0.06 16.36
N PRO A 174 0.38 0.45 15.16
CA PRO A 174 -0.89 0.21 14.49
C PRO A 174 -0.84 -0.98 13.53
N ASN A 175 -2.01 -1.46 13.09
CA ASN A 175 -2.10 -2.35 11.91
C ASN A 175 -1.40 -1.80 10.65
N ALA A 176 -1.22 -0.47 10.53
CA ALA A 176 -0.48 0.15 9.43
C ALA A 176 1.01 -0.28 9.38
N ARG A 177 1.56 -0.87 10.45
CA ARG A 177 2.85 -1.57 10.43
C ARG A 177 2.90 -2.66 9.38
N HIS A 178 1.80 -3.40 9.21
CA HIS A 178 1.66 -4.45 8.21
C HIS A 178 1.38 -3.90 6.80
N CYS A 179 1.33 -2.58 6.64
CA CYS A 179 0.87 -1.93 5.42
C CYS A 179 1.91 -0.96 4.86
N MET A 180 2.19 0.14 5.57
CA MET A 180 2.90 1.29 5.00
C MET A 180 4.33 1.44 5.51
N ALA A 181 4.75 0.68 6.53
CA ALA A 181 6.04 0.89 7.18
C ALA A 181 7.25 0.87 6.24
N SER A 182 7.25 -0.01 5.23
CA SER A 182 8.30 -0.06 4.21
C SER A 182 8.36 1.20 3.35
N ALA A 183 7.20 1.73 2.94
CA ALA A 183 7.10 2.98 2.19
C ALA A 183 7.54 4.17 3.04
N VAL A 184 7.08 4.26 4.30
CA VAL A 184 7.49 5.32 5.25
C VAL A 184 9.01 5.32 5.44
N ALA A 185 9.62 4.15 5.65
CA ALA A 185 11.07 4.05 5.79
C ALA A 185 11.81 4.58 4.56
N ALA A 186 11.35 4.19 3.37
CA ALA A 186 11.95 4.65 2.11
C ALA A 186 11.73 6.16 1.87
N PHE A 187 10.56 6.70 2.22
CA PHE A 187 10.29 8.14 2.15
C PHE A 187 11.26 8.92 3.04
N ILE A 188 11.40 8.52 4.31
CA ILE A 188 12.32 9.16 5.25
C ILE A 188 13.78 9.04 4.78
N GLN A 189 14.18 7.90 4.21
CA GLN A 189 15.54 7.69 3.71
C GLN A 189 15.84 8.45 2.41
N THR A 190 14.86 8.58 1.52
CA THR A 190 15.05 9.22 0.21
C THR A 190 14.83 10.73 0.27
N PHE A 191 13.83 11.19 1.02
CA PHE A 191 13.35 12.57 1.00
C PHE A 191 13.41 13.27 2.36
N GLY A 192 13.63 12.53 3.46
CA GLY A 192 13.64 13.09 4.81
C GLY A 192 12.25 13.46 5.36
N ILE A 193 11.19 13.22 4.59
CA ILE A 193 9.79 13.48 4.94
C ILE A 193 8.91 12.37 4.37
N ASP A 194 7.80 12.07 5.06
CA ASP A 194 6.84 11.05 4.67
C ASP A 194 5.78 11.58 3.68
N GLU A 195 5.07 10.63 3.05
CA GLU A 195 3.97 10.79 2.09
C GLU A 195 4.34 11.24 0.66
N PRO A 196 3.52 10.89 -0.35
CA PRO A 196 3.79 11.24 -1.74
C PRO A 196 3.84 12.74 -1.99
N ALA A 197 4.77 13.18 -2.85
CA ALA A 197 4.83 14.56 -3.32
C ALA A 197 3.85 14.86 -4.48
N GLY A 198 3.36 13.81 -5.16
CA GLY A 198 2.30 13.91 -6.18
C GLY A 198 0.90 13.78 -5.58
N ASN A 199 -0.12 13.84 -6.42
CA ASN A 199 -1.52 13.67 -6.03
C ASN A 199 -2.34 13.00 -7.15
N TYR A 200 -3.66 12.83 -6.95
CA TYR A 200 -4.46 12.07 -7.91
C TYR A 200 -4.64 12.76 -9.27
N ASP A 201 -4.43 14.07 -9.38
CA ASP A 201 -4.53 14.79 -10.66
C ASP A 201 -3.45 14.35 -11.64
N ASP A 202 -2.36 13.77 -11.15
CA ASP A 202 -1.30 13.19 -11.98
C ASP A 202 -1.83 12.09 -12.91
N ILE A 203 -2.93 11.40 -12.54
CA ILE A 203 -3.58 10.40 -13.39
C ILE A 203 -4.05 11.03 -14.70
N GLU A 204 -4.62 12.23 -14.68
CA GLU A 204 -5.13 12.89 -15.89
C GLU A 204 -4.01 13.48 -16.77
N TYR A 205 -2.83 13.72 -16.21
CA TYR A 205 -1.69 14.33 -16.91
C TYR A 205 -0.67 13.33 -17.43
N THR A 206 -0.62 12.10 -16.90
CA THR A 206 0.41 11.13 -17.26
C THR A 206 0.19 10.53 -18.65
N ASP A 207 1.28 10.08 -19.28
CA ASP A 207 1.26 9.33 -20.54
C ASP A 207 1.51 7.85 -20.30
N THR A 208 2.06 7.48 -19.16
CA THR A 208 2.40 6.10 -18.83
C THR A 208 2.10 5.80 -17.38
N VAL A 209 1.22 4.84 -17.16
CA VAL A 209 0.91 4.29 -15.84
C VAL A 209 1.63 2.97 -15.67
N VAL A 210 2.56 2.88 -14.71
CA VAL A 210 3.26 1.64 -14.38
C VAL A 210 2.77 1.13 -13.03
N VAL A 211 2.14 -0.04 -13.04
CA VAL A 211 1.53 -0.65 -11.87
C VAL A 211 2.43 -1.77 -11.36
N TRP A 212 3.13 -1.52 -10.26
CA TRP A 212 4.06 -2.44 -9.59
C TRP A 212 3.36 -3.27 -8.52
N GLY A 213 2.76 -4.39 -8.94
CA GLY A 213 2.07 -5.34 -8.07
C GLY A 213 0.79 -4.81 -7.42
N ALA A 214 0.36 -3.59 -7.74
CA ALA A 214 -0.83 -2.99 -7.20
C ALA A 214 -2.07 -3.41 -8.01
N ASN A 215 -2.91 -4.30 -7.48
CA ASN A 215 -4.21 -4.60 -8.09
C ASN A 215 -5.20 -3.44 -7.85
N MET A 216 -5.00 -2.33 -8.56
CA MET A 216 -5.79 -1.10 -8.40
C MET A 216 -7.26 -1.32 -8.73
N ALA A 217 -7.57 -2.20 -9.71
CA ALA A 217 -8.94 -2.50 -10.12
C ALA A 217 -9.83 -2.97 -8.97
N GLU A 218 -9.27 -3.69 -7.99
CA GLU A 218 -10.03 -4.24 -6.87
C GLU A 218 -9.76 -3.51 -5.53
N MET A 219 -8.53 -3.00 -5.35
CA MET A 219 -8.06 -2.44 -4.08
C MET A 219 -8.17 -0.91 -4.04
N HIS A 220 -8.09 -0.24 -5.20
CA HIS A 220 -8.29 1.22 -5.35
C HIS A 220 -9.21 1.55 -6.55
N PRO A 221 -10.46 1.04 -6.57
CA PRO A 221 -11.23 0.97 -7.83
C PRO A 221 -11.56 2.32 -8.45
N ILE A 222 -11.65 3.39 -7.65
CA ILE A 222 -11.91 4.74 -8.18
C ILE A 222 -10.66 5.35 -8.80
N LEU A 223 -9.46 5.09 -8.25
CA LEU A 223 -8.22 5.48 -8.93
C LEU A 223 -8.06 4.69 -10.23
N TRP A 224 -8.41 3.40 -10.22
CA TRP A 224 -8.42 2.60 -11.44
C TRP A 224 -9.45 3.10 -12.46
N ALA A 225 -10.63 3.55 -12.03
CA ALA A 225 -11.60 4.17 -12.93
C ALA A 225 -11.03 5.42 -13.62
N ARG A 226 -10.29 6.27 -12.90
CA ARG A 226 -9.59 7.43 -13.48
C ARG A 226 -8.47 7.01 -14.45
N VAL A 227 -7.68 5.99 -14.10
CA VAL A 227 -6.64 5.43 -14.99
C VAL A 227 -7.27 4.86 -16.26
N SER A 228 -8.36 4.10 -16.14
CA SER A 228 -9.11 3.57 -17.28
C SER A 228 -9.66 4.68 -18.16
N ASP A 229 -10.26 5.72 -17.57
CA ASP A 229 -10.77 6.87 -18.31
C ASP A 229 -9.64 7.58 -19.09
N ARG A 230 -8.51 7.86 -18.42
CA ARG A 230 -7.33 8.43 -19.07
C ARG A 230 -6.82 7.58 -20.23
N ARG A 231 -6.77 6.25 -20.06
CA ARG A 231 -6.30 5.33 -21.10
C ARG A 231 -7.26 5.21 -22.28
N LEU A 232 -8.57 5.14 -22.01
CA LEU A 232 -9.58 4.94 -23.05
C LEU A 232 -9.92 6.23 -23.82
N SER A 233 -9.67 7.40 -23.22
CA SER A 233 -9.86 8.70 -23.87
C SER A 233 -8.63 9.22 -24.64
N ASN A 234 -7.48 8.55 -24.52
CA ASN A 234 -6.23 9.00 -25.14
C ASN A 234 -5.33 7.82 -25.57
N ASP A 235 -5.21 7.63 -26.88
CA ASP A 235 -4.40 6.56 -27.48
C ASP A 235 -2.88 6.71 -27.26
N ASN A 236 -2.40 7.88 -26.83
CA ASN A 236 -0.99 8.03 -26.44
C ASN A 236 -0.71 7.40 -25.06
N VAL A 237 -1.73 7.16 -24.23
CA VAL A 237 -1.53 6.64 -22.88
C VAL A 237 -1.18 5.15 -22.93
N ARG A 238 -0.25 4.71 -22.08
CA ARG A 238 0.14 3.31 -21.93
C ARG A 238 -0.01 2.86 -20.49
N ILE A 239 -0.57 1.66 -20.30
CA ILE A 239 -0.65 0.99 -19.00
C ILE A 239 0.29 -0.22 -19.03
N VAL A 240 1.22 -0.28 -18.06
CA VAL A 240 2.02 -1.46 -17.78
C VAL A 240 1.56 -2.07 -16.46
N ASN A 241 1.13 -3.32 -16.48
CA ASN A 241 0.80 -4.08 -15.27
C ASN A 241 1.89 -5.11 -14.98
N LEU A 242 2.66 -4.87 -13.91
CA LEU A 242 3.58 -5.86 -13.36
C LEU A 242 2.91 -6.56 -12.18
N SER A 243 2.86 -7.89 -12.18
CA SER A 243 2.24 -8.66 -11.10
C SER A 243 2.88 -10.04 -10.95
N THR A 244 2.67 -10.72 -9.83
CA THR A 244 3.07 -12.12 -9.66
C THR A 244 2.01 -13.11 -10.16
N PHE A 245 0.82 -12.60 -10.49
CA PHE A 245 -0.29 -13.35 -11.10
C PHE A 245 -1.18 -12.38 -11.90
N ARG A 246 -1.85 -12.88 -12.95
CA ARG A 246 -2.80 -12.09 -13.73
C ARG A 246 -3.98 -11.62 -12.87
N ASN A 247 -4.35 -10.36 -12.97
CA ASN A 247 -5.48 -9.77 -12.23
C ASN A 247 -6.27 -8.79 -13.12
N ARG A 248 -7.31 -8.15 -12.59
CA ARG A 248 -8.20 -7.27 -13.38
C ARG A 248 -7.54 -6.00 -13.93
N CYS A 249 -6.35 -5.62 -13.44
CA CYS A 249 -5.58 -4.55 -14.08
C CYS A 249 -5.05 -4.98 -15.45
N SER A 250 -4.83 -6.29 -15.66
CA SER A 250 -4.34 -6.85 -16.92
C SER A 250 -5.34 -6.78 -18.07
N ASP A 251 -6.62 -6.56 -17.80
CA ASP A 251 -7.67 -6.60 -18.82
C ASP A 251 -7.61 -5.39 -19.76
N ILE A 252 -6.99 -4.29 -19.35
CA ILE A 252 -6.78 -3.08 -20.17
C ILE A 252 -5.30 -2.63 -20.20
N ALA A 253 -4.38 -3.46 -19.69
CA ALA A 253 -2.96 -3.16 -19.76
C ALA A 253 -2.44 -3.33 -21.19
N ASP A 254 -1.67 -2.37 -21.68
CA ASP A 254 -0.96 -2.49 -22.96
C ASP A 254 0.22 -3.46 -22.86
N LEU A 255 0.79 -3.61 -21.66
CA LEU A 255 1.89 -4.51 -21.37
C LEU A 255 1.65 -5.21 -20.02
N GLU A 256 1.52 -6.54 -20.04
CA GLU A 256 1.46 -7.37 -18.82
C GLU A 256 2.80 -8.10 -18.61
N ILE A 257 3.38 -7.92 -17.43
CA ILE A 257 4.62 -8.60 -17.00
C ILE A 257 4.31 -9.43 -15.76
N ILE A 258 4.29 -10.76 -15.94
CA ILE A 258 4.18 -11.69 -14.81
C ILE A 258 5.59 -12.09 -14.36
N PHE A 259 5.95 -11.71 -13.14
CA PHE A 259 7.30 -11.92 -12.59
C PHE A 259 7.30 -12.80 -11.34
N LYS A 260 8.42 -13.46 -11.05
CA LYS A 260 8.59 -14.28 -9.84
C LYS A 260 8.63 -13.38 -8.60
N PRO A 261 8.03 -13.80 -7.46
CA PRO A 261 8.08 -13.03 -6.22
C PRO A 261 9.51 -12.59 -5.82
N ASN A 262 9.65 -11.36 -5.33
CA ASN A 262 10.90 -10.68 -4.93
C ASN A 262 11.90 -10.35 -6.05
N THR A 263 11.56 -10.59 -7.33
CA THR A 263 12.47 -10.28 -8.45
C THR A 263 12.26 -8.89 -9.06
N ASP A 264 11.26 -8.15 -8.57
CA ASP A 264 11.05 -6.71 -8.85
C ASP A 264 12.27 -5.86 -8.50
N LEU A 265 12.99 -6.19 -7.42
CA LEU A 265 14.28 -5.58 -7.08
C LEU A 265 15.27 -5.59 -8.26
N ALA A 266 15.34 -6.72 -8.98
CA ALA A 266 16.24 -6.89 -10.10
C ALA A 266 15.72 -6.15 -11.34
N ILE A 267 14.40 -6.12 -11.57
CA ILE A 267 13.79 -5.35 -12.66
C ILE A 267 14.03 -3.85 -12.46
N GLN A 268 13.88 -3.33 -11.25
CA GLN A 268 14.15 -1.92 -10.96
C GLN A 268 15.62 -1.55 -11.19
N ASN A 269 16.56 -2.40 -10.76
CA ASN A 269 17.98 -2.19 -11.05
C ASN A 269 18.32 -2.33 -12.55
N TYR A 270 17.60 -3.18 -13.28
CA TYR A 270 17.75 -3.26 -14.74
C TYR A 270 17.30 -1.97 -15.42
N ILE A 271 16.19 -1.36 -14.99
CA ILE A 271 15.75 -0.04 -15.50
C ILE A 271 16.85 1.00 -15.24
N ALA A 272 17.38 1.07 -14.02
CA ALA A 272 18.48 1.97 -13.66
C ALA A 272 19.72 1.75 -14.52
N ARG A 273 20.10 0.49 -14.73
CA ARG A 273 21.22 0.12 -15.60
C ARG A 273 20.98 0.59 -17.03
N GLU A 274 19.78 0.43 -17.57
CA GLU A 274 19.45 0.88 -18.93
C GLU A 274 19.43 2.41 -19.04
N ILE A 275 18.97 3.14 -18.02
CA ILE A 275 19.07 4.61 -17.96
C ILE A 275 20.55 5.04 -18.08
N VAL A 276 21.43 4.42 -17.29
CA VAL A 276 22.88 4.74 -17.32
C VAL A 276 23.53 4.30 -18.62
N LYS A 277 23.26 3.08 -19.09
CA LYS A 277 23.88 2.51 -20.30
C LYS A 277 23.52 3.31 -21.56
N ARG A 278 22.32 3.89 -21.60
CA ARG A 278 21.81 4.68 -22.74
C ARG A 278 22.04 6.19 -22.59
N ASP A 279 22.83 6.60 -21.59
CA ASP A 279 23.12 8.00 -21.29
C ASP A 279 21.86 8.88 -21.16
N ALA A 280 20.81 8.32 -20.55
CA ALA A 280 19.50 8.95 -20.41
C ALA A 280 19.32 9.71 -19.08
N VAL A 281 20.38 9.82 -18.27
CA VAL A 281 20.33 10.51 -16.98
C VAL A 281 20.03 11.99 -17.20
N ASN A 282 19.03 12.53 -16.49
CA ASN A 282 18.80 13.96 -16.43
C ASN A 282 19.84 14.62 -15.52
N TRP A 283 21.01 14.92 -16.10
CA TRP A 283 22.14 15.44 -15.36
C TRP A 283 21.91 16.80 -14.72
N ASP A 284 21.05 17.65 -15.30
CA ASP A 284 20.71 18.94 -14.69
C ASP A 284 19.96 18.73 -13.37
N PHE A 285 18.95 17.85 -13.38
CA PHE A 285 18.19 17.49 -12.19
C PHE A 285 19.09 16.80 -11.14
N VAL A 286 19.81 15.75 -11.55
CA VAL A 286 20.63 14.94 -10.64
C VAL A 286 21.71 15.78 -9.95
N LYS A 287 22.42 16.65 -10.68
CA LYS A 287 23.48 17.49 -10.09
C LYS A 287 22.96 18.53 -9.09
N LYS A 288 21.72 18.99 -9.27
CA LYS A 288 21.10 20.03 -8.41
C LYS A 288 20.35 19.46 -7.21
N HIS A 289 19.77 18.27 -7.35
CA HIS A 289 18.73 17.79 -6.44
C HIS A 289 18.98 16.40 -5.86
N CYS A 290 20.04 15.71 -6.28
CA CYS A 290 20.28 14.34 -5.85
C CYS A 290 21.69 14.15 -5.28
N VAL A 291 21.78 13.17 -4.38
CA VAL A 291 23.03 12.52 -3.99
C VAL A 291 22.89 11.02 -4.26
N PHE A 292 24.01 10.33 -4.45
CA PHE A 292 24.01 8.87 -4.52
C PHE A 292 24.38 8.30 -3.15
N ALA A 293 23.59 7.35 -2.68
CA ALA A 293 23.82 6.67 -1.42
C ALA A 293 23.58 5.17 -1.57
N THR A 294 24.14 4.39 -0.66
CA THR A 294 23.87 2.95 -0.54
C THR A 294 23.81 2.54 0.92
N GLY A 295 23.37 1.31 1.17
CA GLY A 295 23.22 0.73 2.50
C GLY A 295 23.80 -0.68 2.58
N PRO A 296 23.78 -1.28 3.79
CA PRO A 296 24.28 -2.63 3.95
C PRO A 296 23.33 -3.66 3.31
N TYR A 297 23.90 -4.69 2.68
CA TYR A 297 23.21 -5.91 2.31
C TYR A 297 23.43 -7.00 3.37
N ASP A 298 22.86 -8.20 3.20
CA ASP A 298 22.91 -9.28 4.19
C ASP A 298 22.36 -8.87 5.59
N ILE A 299 21.17 -8.28 5.58
CA ILE A 299 20.49 -7.70 6.76
C ILE A 299 19.52 -8.68 7.47
N GLY A 300 19.42 -9.93 7.03
CA GLY A 300 18.46 -10.89 7.55
C GLY A 300 17.01 -10.62 7.11
N TYR A 301 16.03 -11.10 7.89
CA TYR A 301 14.61 -11.13 7.53
C TYR A 301 13.66 -10.70 8.66
N GLY A 302 14.18 -10.06 9.72
CA GLY A 302 13.39 -9.61 10.87
C GLY A 302 12.88 -10.73 11.78
N MET A 303 13.45 -11.94 11.69
CA MET A 303 13.05 -13.09 12.51
C MET A 303 13.77 -13.11 13.86
N ARG A 304 13.28 -13.94 14.79
CA ARG A 304 13.97 -14.21 16.05
C ARG A 304 15.35 -14.84 15.79
N ALA A 305 16.35 -14.45 16.57
CA ALA A 305 17.69 -15.03 16.50
C ALA A 305 17.78 -16.48 17.02
N THR A 306 16.67 -17.05 17.51
CA THR A 306 16.60 -18.42 18.04
C THR A 306 15.37 -19.14 17.46
N ASP A 307 15.51 -20.44 17.24
CA ASP A 307 14.44 -21.34 16.82
C ASP A 307 13.64 -21.92 18.00
N LYS A 308 13.99 -21.58 19.26
CA LYS A 308 13.32 -22.06 20.48
C LYS A 308 11.80 -21.84 20.46
N TYR A 309 11.37 -20.77 19.80
CA TYR A 309 9.96 -20.37 19.69
C TYR A 309 9.43 -20.47 18.26
N ALA A 310 10.22 -21.00 17.33
CA ALA A 310 9.83 -21.12 15.92
C ALA A 310 8.97 -22.38 15.72
N PHE A 311 7.88 -22.24 14.99
CA PHE A 311 7.14 -23.38 14.50
C PHE A 311 7.98 -24.16 13.47
N PRO A 312 7.74 -25.47 13.26
CA PRO A 312 8.50 -26.26 12.27
C PRO A 312 8.55 -25.62 10.87
N LYS A 313 7.44 -24.98 10.45
CA LYS A 313 7.32 -24.29 9.15
C LYS A 313 8.11 -22.98 9.05
N GLU A 314 8.64 -22.45 10.16
CA GLU A 314 9.37 -21.18 10.20
C GLU A 314 10.88 -21.38 10.31
N LYS A 315 11.34 -22.61 10.59
CA LYS A 315 12.74 -22.90 10.88
C LYS A 315 13.67 -22.61 9.70
N ASP A 316 13.19 -22.78 8.48
CA ASP A 316 13.97 -22.47 7.27
C ASP A 316 14.27 -20.96 7.18
N THR A 317 13.26 -20.12 7.42
CA THR A 317 13.35 -18.66 7.36
C THR A 317 14.11 -18.12 8.56
N GLN A 318 13.96 -18.76 9.72
CA GLN A 318 14.77 -18.47 10.91
C GLN A 318 16.26 -18.82 10.67
N ALA A 319 16.57 -19.91 9.97
CA ALA A 319 17.95 -20.22 9.61
C ALA A 319 18.53 -19.16 8.65
N LYS A 320 17.73 -18.74 7.65
CA LYS A 320 18.08 -17.67 6.70
C LYS A 320 18.31 -16.32 7.38
N GLN A 321 17.65 -16.03 8.50
CA GLN A 321 17.91 -14.85 9.32
C GLN A 321 19.36 -14.78 9.82
N LEU A 322 20.03 -15.93 10.01
CA LEU A 322 21.39 -15.99 10.54
C LEU A 322 22.42 -16.12 9.42
N ARG A 323 22.15 -16.99 8.43
CA ARG A 323 23.05 -17.21 7.30
C ARG A 323 22.30 -17.71 6.07
N VAL A 324 22.80 -17.38 4.89
CA VAL A 324 22.25 -17.82 3.59
C VAL A 324 23.35 -18.49 2.78
N LYS A 325 23.02 -19.58 2.09
CA LYS A 325 23.89 -20.15 1.05
C LYS A 325 23.49 -19.50 -0.28
N LEU A 326 24.38 -18.72 -0.87
CA LEU A 326 24.05 -17.93 -2.06
C LEU A 326 23.69 -18.85 -3.23
N ASP A 327 22.57 -18.57 -3.88
CA ASP A 327 22.31 -19.11 -5.21
C ASP A 327 23.17 -18.40 -6.28
N LYS A 328 23.04 -18.80 -7.54
CA LYS A 328 23.82 -18.20 -8.62
C LYS A 328 23.52 -16.71 -8.84
N TYR A 329 22.28 -16.29 -8.61
CA TYR A 329 21.83 -14.91 -8.86
C TYR A 329 22.25 -13.99 -7.72
N GLU A 330 22.08 -14.42 -6.47
CA GLU A 330 22.57 -13.72 -5.29
C GLU A 330 24.09 -13.58 -5.34
N ALA A 331 24.80 -14.63 -5.76
CA ALA A 331 26.25 -14.59 -5.94
C ALA A 331 26.68 -13.55 -6.99
N ILE A 332 26.03 -13.51 -8.16
CA ILE A 332 26.32 -12.50 -9.19
C ILE A 332 26.06 -11.09 -8.65
N ALA A 333 24.90 -10.85 -8.04
CA ALA A 333 24.52 -9.55 -7.49
C ALA A 333 25.48 -9.08 -6.39
N GLN A 334 26.00 -10.00 -5.57
CA GLN A 334 26.97 -9.71 -4.52
C GLN A 334 28.43 -9.74 -4.99
N ARG A 335 28.71 -10.06 -6.26
CA ARG A 335 30.07 -10.28 -6.80
C ARG A 335 30.84 -11.37 -6.04
N ARG A 336 30.14 -12.45 -5.71
CA ARG A 336 30.59 -13.60 -4.92
C ARG A 336 30.44 -14.90 -5.71
N LYS A 337 30.79 -16.02 -5.06
CA LYS A 337 30.72 -17.36 -5.69
C LYS A 337 29.41 -18.06 -5.33
N PRO A 338 28.74 -18.72 -6.29
CA PRO A 338 27.59 -19.56 -5.99
C PRO A 338 27.94 -20.62 -4.94
N GLY A 339 27.04 -20.84 -3.99
CA GLY A 339 27.20 -21.81 -2.90
C GLY A 339 28.01 -21.31 -1.69
N GLU A 340 28.54 -20.09 -1.73
CA GLU A 340 29.18 -19.45 -0.58
C GLU A 340 28.17 -19.24 0.56
N ILE A 341 28.58 -19.49 1.80
CA ILE A 341 27.75 -19.27 3.00
C ILE A 341 28.02 -17.89 3.57
N VAL A 342 26.96 -17.10 3.71
CA VAL A 342 27.02 -15.69 4.09
C VAL A 342 26.26 -15.47 5.38
N GLU A 343 26.97 -15.00 6.39
CA GLU A 343 26.35 -14.60 7.65
C GLU A 343 25.67 -13.22 7.52
N GLN A 344 24.44 -13.12 8.02
CA GLN A 344 23.62 -11.91 7.95
C GLN A 344 23.99 -10.92 9.06
N LYS A 345 25.25 -10.42 9.03
CA LYS A 345 25.85 -9.62 10.11
C LYS A 345 25.25 -8.21 10.26
N ASN A 346 24.53 -7.73 9.25
CA ASN A 346 24.12 -6.33 9.16
C ASN A 346 22.71 -6.05 9.70
N ALA A 347 22.03 -7.04 10.30
CA ALA A 347 20.66 -6.89 10.80
C ALA A 347 20.46 -5.73 11.78
N LYS A 348 21.45 -5.45 12.65
CA LYS A 348 21.39 -4.34 13.62
C LYS A 348 21.61 -2.96 13.00
N SER A 349 22.11 -2.90 11.77
CA SER A 349 22.44 -1.67 11.05
C SER A 349 21.68 -1.55 9.73
N ALA A 350 20.60 -2.31 9.55
CA ALA A 350 19.88 -2.43 8.28
C ALA A 350 19.40 -1.10 7.67
N GLY A 351 19.17 -0.08 8.50
CA GLY A 351 18.76 1.26 8.05
C GLY A 351 19.91 2.26 7.82
N LYS A 352 21.17 1.88 8.05
CA LYS A 352 22.32 2.76 7.81
C LYS A 352 22.53 2.99 6.31
N HIS A 353 23.00 4.19 5.97
CA HIS A 353 23.32 4.58 4.61
C HIS A 353 24.60 5.44 4.60
N TRP A 354 25.32 5.44 3.49
CA TRP A 354 26.48 6.30 3.25
C TRP A 354 26.49 6.79 1.80
N LEU A 355 27.14 7.93 1.57
CA LEU A 355 27.28 8.51 0.23
C LEU A 355 28.25 7.69 -0.61
N ILE A 356 27.95 7.59 -1.91
CA ILE A 356 28.79 6.96 -2.92
C ILE A 356 28.94 7.87 -4.13
N THR A 357 29.90 7.58 -4.99
CA THR A 357 30.03 8.28 -6.27
C THR A 357 29.05 7.73 -7.31
N PHE A 358 28.83 8.48 -8.39
CA PHE A 358 28.08 7.95 -9.53
C PHE A 358 28.78 6.75 -10.18
N GLU A 359 30.11 6.69 -10.17
CA GLU A 359 30.84 5.53 -10.71
C GLU A 359 30.63 4.28 -9.86
N ASP A 360 30.57 4.42 -8.53
CA ASP A 360 30.20 3.32 -7.63
C ASP A 360 28.78 2.84 -7.90
N PHE A 361 27.84 3.77 -8.12
CA PHE A 361 26.46 3.47 -8.49
C PHE A 361 26.38 2.70 -9.83
N LYS A 362 27.05 3.21 -10.87
CA LYS A 362 27.13 2.56 -12.19
C LYS A 362 27.70 1.16 -12.08
N LYS A 363 28.77 0.99 -11.29
CA LYS A 363 29.33 -0.32 -10.98
C LYS A 363 28.26 -1.19 -10.33
N ALA A 364 27.56 -0.72 -9.31
CA ALA A 364 26.54 -1.50 -8.58
C ALA A 364 25.42 -2.05 -9.48
N VAL A 365 24.92 -1.27 -10.45
CA VAL A 365 23.84 -1.70 -11.36
C VAL A 365 24.30 -2.53 -12.56
N GLU A 366 25.61 -2.54 -12.85
CA GLU A 366 26.19 -3.23 -14.01
C GLU A 366 25.81 -4.72 -14.17
N PRO A 367 25.73 -5.54 -13.10
CA PRO A 367 25.35 -6.95 -13.21
C PRO A 367 23.91 -7.20 -13.66
N TYR A 368 23.01 -6.21 -13.54
CA TYR A 368 21.58 -6.36 -13.83
C TYR A 368 21.28 -6.26 -15.32
N THR A 369 21.95 -7.08 -16.13
CA THR A 369 21.74 -7.15 -17.58
C THR A 369 20.35 -7.71 -17.93
N LEU A 370 19.91 -7.50 -19.17
CA LEU A 370 18.65 -8.05 -19.65
C LEU A 370 18.59 -9.58 -19.50
N ASP A 371 19.67 -10.29 -19.87
CA ASP A 371 19.71 -11.75 -19.79
C ASP A 371 19.65 -12.23 -18.34
N PHE A 372 20.43 -11.59 -17.45
CA PHE A 372 20.43 -11.90 -16.03
C PHE A 372 19.05 -11.70 -15.40
N VAL A 373 18.43 -10.54 -15.63
CA VAL A 373 17.13 -10.20 -15.04
C VAL A 373 16.01 -11.02 -15.66
N ALA A 374 16.03 -11.29 -16.96
CA ALA A 374 15.01 -12.11 -17.60
C ALA A 374 15.02 -13.54 -17.06
N GLU A 375 16.19 -14.16 -16.93
CA GLU A 375 16.32 -15.53 -16.40
C GLU A 375 15.86 -15.62 -14.94
N LEU A 376 16.23 -14.62 -14.13
CA LEU A 376 15.83 -14.52 -12.74
C LEU A 376 14.31 -14.29 -12.59
N ALA A 377 13.77 -13.31 -13.30
CA ALA A 377 12.47 -12.71 -12.97
C ALA A 377 11.26 -13.30 -13.71
N LYS A 378 11.44 -13.98 -14.85
CA LYS A 378 10.32 -14.53 -15.65
C LYS A 378 9.40 -15.41 -14.80
N GLY A 379 8.13 -15.00 -14.66
CA GLY A 379 7.16 -15.63 -13.76
C GLY A 379 6.10 -16.49 -14.44
N ASP A 380 5.66 -16.12 -15.65
CA ASP A 380 4.68 -16.91 -16.41
C ASP A 380 5.35 -18.16 -16.99
N PRO A 381 4.95 -19.39 -16.66
CA PRO A 381 5.55 -20.60 -17.23
C PRO A 381 5.33 -20.73 -18.75
N ASP A 382 4.24 -20.19 -19.28
CA ASP A 382 3.83 -20.38 -20.69
C ASP A 382 4.44 -19.34 -21.64
N GLU A 383 5.01 -18.27 -21.10
CA GLU A 383 5.73 -17.25 -21.87
C GLU A 383 7.13 -17.75 -22.29
N SER A 384 7.65 -17.33 -23.45
CA SER A 384 9.04 -17.61 -23.81
C SER A 384 10.01 -16.63 -23.10
N LEU A 385 11.26 -17.03 -22.88
CA LEU A 385 12.25 -16.12 -22.29
C LEU A 385 12.48 -14.88 -23.17
N GLU A 386 12.46 -15.05 -24.51
CA GLU A 386 12.66 -13.95 -25.45
C GLU A 386 11.49 -12.97 -25.45
N ASP A 387 10.25 -13.44 -25.27
CA ASP A 387 9.10 -12.53 -25.15
C ASP A 387 9.15 -11.76 -23.83
N PHE A 388 9.50 -12.41 -22.72
CA PHE A 388 9.72 -11.71 -21.45
C PHE A 388 10.82 -10.64 -21.57
N LYS A 389 11.93 -10.94 -22.26
CA LYS A 389 12.99 -9.96 -22.55
C LYS A 389 12.49 -8.76 -23.35
N LYS A 390 11.63 -8.98 -24.36
CA LYS A 390 11.01 -7.88 -25.13
C LYS A 390 10.16 -6.99 -24.22
N LYS A 391 9.40 -7.58 -23.30
CA LYS A 391 8.59 -6.81 -22.32
C LYS A 391 9.46 -5.99 -21.38
N LEU A 392 10.56 -6.54 -20.87
CA LEU A 392 11.52 -5.80 -20.04
C LEU A 392 12.15 -4.63 -20.79
N LYS A 393 12.53 -4.82 -22.07
CA LYS A 393 13.01 -3.72 -22.94
C LYS A 393 11.95 -2.62 -23.06
N GLN A 394 10.71 -2.99 -23.42
CA GLN A 394 9.61 -2.02 -23.56
C GLN A 394 9.33 -1.25 -22.26
N LEU A 395 9.40 -1.92 -21.11
CA LEU A 395 9.28 -1.26 -19.80
C LEU A 395 10.37 -0.18 -19.63
N ALA A 396 11.64 -0.52 -19.87
CA ALA A 396 12.73 0.45 -19.77
C ALA A 396 12.57 1.59 -20.79
N ASP A 397 12.13 1.29 -22.01
CA ASP A 397 11.87 2.29 -23.06
C ASP A 397 10.83 3.32 -22.61
N LEU A 398 9.73 2.86 -21.99
CA LEU A 398 8.67 3.74 -21.47
C LEU A 398 9.13 4.65 -20.34
N TYR A 399 10.00 4.15 -19.44
CA TYR A 399 10.62 5.01 -18.42
C TYR A 399 11.55 6.03 -19.05
N ILE A 400 12.43 5.60 -19.96
CA ILE A 400 13.54 6.41 -20.50
C ILE A 400 13.06 7.49 -21.47
N ASP A 401 11.96 7.28 -22.20
CA ASP A 401 11.46 8.25 -23.18
C ASP A 401 11.23 9.63 -22.55
N PRO A 402 12.00 10.67 -22.94
CA PRO A 402 11.88 12.00 -22.34
C PRO A 402 10.57 12.71 -22.71
N LYS A 403 9.84 12.22 -23.72
CA LYS A 403 8.57 12.78 -24.16
C LYS A 403 7.38 12.25 -23.36
N ARG A 404 7.58 11.23 -22.53
CA ARG A 404 6.51 10.56 -21.78
C ARG A 404 6.56 10.93 -20.32
N LYS A 405 5.41 11.36 -19.79
CA LYS A 405 5.17 11.48 -18.37
C LYS A 405 4.85 10.11 -17.78
N VAL A 406 5.41 9.77 -16.62
CA VAL A 406 5.31 8.43 -16.03
C VAL A 406 4.84 8.52 -14.58
N CYS A 407 3.74 7.84 -14.25
CA CYS A 407 3.32 7.61 -12.87
C CYS A 407 3.50 6.14 -12.50
N SER A 408 4.30 5.87 -11.46
CA SER A 408 4.47 4.52 -10.90
C SER A 408 3.59 4.33 -9.67
N TYR A 409 2.75 3.31 -9.68
CA TYR A 409 1.87 2.93 -8.57
C TYR A 409 2.29 1.59 -7.98
N TRP A 410 2.48 1.54 -6.67
CA TRP A 410 2.66 0.29 -5.91
C TRP A 410 1.77 0.29 -4.67
N THR A 411 1.57 -0.89 -4.09
CA THR A 411 0.87 -1.05 -2.81
C THR A 411 1.57 -2.13 -1.97
N MET A 412 0.88 -3.22 -1.64
CA MET A 412 1.44 -4.27 -0.78
C MET A 412 2.48 -5.13 -1.48
N GLY A 413 2.50 -5.19 -2.81
CA GLY A 413 3.54 -5.88 -3.57
C GLY A 413 4.95 -5.39 -3.18
N PHE A 414 5.12 -4.07 -3.04
CA PHE A 414 6.37 -3.48 -2.55
C PHE A 414 6.46 -3.40 -1.03
N ASN A 415 5.35 -3.20 -0.31
CA ASN A 415 5.46 -2.92 1.12
C ASN A 415 5.50 -4.18 1.99
N GLN A 416 4.72 -5.21 1.65
CA GLN A 416 4.73 -6.53 2.30
C GLN A 416 5.78 -7.42 1.65
N HIS A 417 7.00 -6.93 1.67
CA HIS A 417 8.13 -7.49 0.95
C HIS A 417 9.34 -7.54 1.89
N GLN A 418 10.16 -8.59 1.80
CA GLN A 418 11.30 -8.79 2.70
C GLN A 418 12.38 -7.70 2.54
N ARG A 419 12.37 -7.01 1.41
CA ARG A 419 13.19 -5.83 1.12
C ARG A 419 12.31 -4.67 0.65
N GLY A 420 11.17 -4.48 1.31
CA GLY A 420 10.15 -3.53 0.86
C GLY A 420 10.64 -2.09 0.82
N THR A 421 11.46 -1.70 1.79
CA THR A 421 12.12 -0.40 1.80
C THR A 421 13.01 -0.21 0.57
N TRP A 422 13.85 -1.20 0.23
CA TRP A 422 14.75 -1.11 -0.93
C TRP A 422 14.01 -0.97 -2.24
N VAL A 423 12.94 -1.74 -2.48
CA VAL A 423 12.21 -1.65 -3.76
C VAL A 423 11.46 -0.32 -3.91
N ASN A 424 11.02 0.29 -2.80
CA ASN A 424 10.50 1.66 -2.80
C ASN A 424 11.61 2.65 -3.18
N GLU A 425 12.78 2.60 -2.53
CA GLU A 425 13.95 3.44 -2.84
C GLU A 425 14.39 3.30 -4.30
N GLN A 426 14.40 2.08 -4.85
CA GLN A 426 14.76 1.81 -6.24
C GLN A 426 13.74 2.38 -7.24
N CYS A 427 12.45 2.36 -6.89
CA CYS A 427 11.43 3.01 -7.70
C CYS A 427 11.69 4.52 -7.78
N TYR A 428 11.94 5.17 -6.64
CA TYR A 428 12.30 6.59 -6.61
C TYR A 428 13.60 6.88 -7.35
N MET A 429 14.61 6.05 -7.19
CA MET A 429 15.88 6.15 -7.91
C MET A 429 15.64 6.25 -9.43
N ASN A 430 14.78 5.40 -10.00
CA ASN A 430 14.49 5.43 -11.44
C ASN A 430 13.81 6.74 -11.87
N HIS A 431 12.88 7.27 -11.07
CA HIS A 431 12.24 8.57 -11.32
C HIS A 431 13.23 9.74 -11.18
N LEU A 432 14.05 9.74 -10.13
CA LEU A 432 15.03 10.78 -9.82
C LEU A 432 16.15 10.84 -10.87
N LEU A 433 16.64 9.70 -11.35
CA LEU A 433 17.64 9.65 -12.44
C LEU A 433 17.13 10.33 -13.72
N LEU A 434 15.82 10.33 -13.95
CA LEU A 434 15.17 10.90 -15.13
C LEU A 434 14.60 12.31 -14.87
N GLY A 435 14.63 12.80 -13.62
CA GLY A 435 13.97 14.05 -13.23
C GLY A 435 12.44 14.03 -13.40
N LYS A 436 11.83 12.84 -13.37
CA LYS A 436 10.37 12.62 -13.45
C LYS A 436 9.79 12.52 -12.05
N GLN A 437 9.77 13.64 -11.34
CA GLN A 437 9.36 13.70 -9.94
C GLN A 437 8.77 15.09 -9.62
N CYS A 438 7.67 15.13 -8.87
CA CYS A 438 7.00 16.36 -8.41
C CYS A 438 6.53 17.27 -9.56
N GLN A 439 6.08 16.69 -10.67
CA GLN A 439 5.52 17.43 -11.81
C GLN A 439 4.17 16.83 -12.19
N PRO A 440 3.21 17.60 -12.74
CA PRO A 440 1.93 17.04 -13.16
C PRO A 440 2.09 15.85 -14.13
N GLY A 441 1.80 14.65 -13.64
CA GLY A 441 1.90 13.36 -14.35
C GLY A 441 3.24 12.61 -14.23
N ASN A 442 4.19 13.08 -13.42
CA ASN A 442 5.58 12.58 -13.28
C ASN A 442 6.02 12.40 -11.83
#